data_AF-A0A3D5FTT6-F1
#
_entry.id   AF-A0A3D5FTT6-F1
#
_cell.length_a   1.000
_cell.length_b   1.000
_cell.length_c   1.000
_cell.angle_alpha   90.00
_cell.angle_beta   90.00
_cell.angle_gamma   90.00
#
_symmetry.space_group_name_H-M   'P 1'
#
loop_
_entity.id
_entity.type
_entity.pdbx_description
1 polymer ?
#
loop_
_entity_poly.entity_id
_entity_poly.type
_entity_poly.pdbx_seq_one_letter_code
_entity_poly.pdbx_strand_id
1 'polypeptide(L)'
;MGAMRSAGVQRRNRYEIWAAGLNAYLNDMATLVAWASPFQPVSRPKVPPVPPLDVQREVAKQRLKEEGLYQWYRPGSATLVDEQAKASIAELKSSRAQAEEELTEAYGLFESVDPYMTLLVIQAVYSDNLLPAAPVDIDGSDLLVFMTFGDADRLIWPERFELLDSGLPGVSKMSDTEKNIRHLRVLLRCMTATAKEALATQPALSSVRIVALDEHSNEPLHLRPVYGDATFTRDILKLLSPRGGWETPWNNLVNTWLQTGGSYDEGLEQLFITFVTNYNDDLLEAETRLYSEALGQIAFSQEGRKDELKAFGKLGDFFPSEVLETLEVSEIAEDGAYLEAQSPADVSDYEFWLDALELRKAWRTEAGETETVEQSAPDEEIPETERAKESSIILSEDPRRDEGPTDTAPEATDLTTFSDRLGAIEELADLADVGILTPNEFQKKKQQILGGPGA
;
A
#
# COMPACT_ATOMS: atom_id res chain seq x y z
N MET A 1 35.85 36.66 -12.83
CA MET A 1 34.43 36.92 -12.46
C MET A 1 33.47 36.69 -13.64
N GLY A 2 33.65 35.64 -14.47
CA GLY A 2 32.97 35.57 -15.78
C GLY A 2 32.61 34.19 -16.33
N ALA A 3 32.55 33.14 -15.50
CA ALA A 3 32.12 31.79 -15.93
C ALA A 3 30.87 31.28 -15.19
N MET A 4 30.56 31.82 -14.00
CA MET A 4 29.38 31.41 -13.22
C MET A 4 28.07 32.07 -13.67
N ARG A 5 28.11 33.28 -14.28
CA ARG A 5 26.90 33.96 -14.79
C ARG A 5 26.35 33.34 -16.08
N SER A 6 27.20 32.70 -16.88
CA SER A 6 26.79 32.06 -18.15
C SER A 6 26.05 30.73 -17.95
N ALA A 7 26.02 30.19 -16.73
CA ALA A 7 25.29 28.97 -16.38
C ALA A 7 23.92 29.23 -15.72
N GLY A 8 23.43 30.48 -15.72
CA GLY A 8 22.12 30.82 -15.11
C GLY A 8 22.09 30.79 -13.58
N VAL A 9 23.22 30.57 -12.90
CA VAL A 9 23.29 30.60 -11.44
C VAL A 9 23.23 32.06 -10.97
N GLN A 10 22.03 32.56 -10.68
CA GLN A 10 21.85 33.74 -9.86
C GLN A 10 22.55 33.49 -8.51
N ARG A 11 23.16 34.54 -7.93
CA ARG A 11 23.70 34.44 -6.56
C ARG A 11 22.52 34.15 -5.65
N ARG A 12 22.37 32.88 -5.25
CA ARG A 12 21.38 32.47 -4.27
C ARG A 12 21.66 33.24 -2.97
N ASN A 13 20.62 33.80 -2.36
CA ASN A 13 20.76 34.39 -1.03
C ASN A 13 21.15 33.28 -0.03
N ARG A 14 21.79 33.62 1.09
CA ARG A 14 22.16 32.65 2.15
C ARG A 14 20.98 31.75 2.54
N TYR A 15 19.77 32.31 2.63
CA TYR A 15 18.56 31.55 2.96
C TYR A 15 18.14 30.56 1.87
N GLU A 16 18.33 30.89 0.60
CA GLU A 16 18.06 29.99 -0.52
C GLU A 16 19.09 28.87 -0.59
N ILE A 17 20.37 29.17 -0.29
CA ILE A 17 21.42 28.15 -0.17
C ILE A 17 21.12 27.21 1.00
N TRP A 18 20.69 27.77 2.12
CA TRP A 18 20.30 27.01 3.30
C TRP A 18 19.11 26.09 3.00
N ALA A 19 18.05 26.61 2.39
CA ALA A 19 16.85 25.85 2.02
C ALA A 19 17.19 24.73 1.02
N ALA A 20 18.00 25.03 0.01
CA ALA A 20 18.49 24.01 -0.93
C ALA A 20 19.34 22.94 -0.23
N GLY A 21 20.19 23.34 0.71
CA GLY A 21 21.01 22.43 1.51
C GLY A 21 20.17 21.50 2.36
N LEU A 22 19.20 22.05 3.09
CA LEU A 22 18.28 21.23 3.87
C LEU A 22 17.49 20.29 2.97
N ASN A 23 16.99 20.76 1.82
CA ASN A 23 16.26 19.89 0.90
C ASN A 23 17.13 18.74 0.39
N ALA A 24 18.38 19.03 -0.01
CA ALA A 24 19.33 18.00 -0.43
C ALA A 24 19.62 16.99 0.70
N TYR A 25 19.77 17.47 1.94
CA TYR A 25 19.96 16.63 3.11
C TYR A 25 18.75 15.74 3.40
N LEU A 26 17.54 16.32 3.43
CA LEU A 26 16.31 15.58 3.70
C LEU A 26 16.06 14.50 2.65
N ASN A 27 16.30 14.77 1.37
CA ASN A 27 16.16 13.77 0.31
C ASN A 27 17.17 12.62 0.45
N ASP A 28 18.43 12.93 0.77
CA ASP A 28 19.48 11.92 0.98
C ASP A 28 19.18 11.05 2.21
N MET A 29 18.67 11.68 3.27
CA MET A 29 18.37 11.01 4.54
C MET A 29 17.04 10.29 4.55
N ALA A 30 16.07 10.63 3.69
CA ALA A 30 14.74 10.01 3.69
C ALA A 30 14.79 8.48 3.54
N THR A 31 15.58 7.98 2.59
CA THR A 31 15.76 6.53 2.38
C THR A 31 16.53 5.87 3.50
N LEU A 32 17.49 6.58 4.11
CA LEU A 32 18.22 6.09 5.27
C LEU A 32 17.30 5.98 6.48
N VAL A 33 16.46 6.99 6.70
CA VAL A 33 15.48 7.02 7.79
C VAL A 33 14.44 5.92 7.61
N ALA A 34 13.88 5.74 6.41
CA ALA A 34 12.92 4.66 6.14
C ALA A 34 13.51 3.28 6.45
N TRP A 35 14.76 3.03 6.06
CA TRP A 35 15.47 1.82 6.45
C TRP A 35 15.68 1.73 7.97
N ALA A 36 16.07 2.82 8.61
CA ALA A 36 16.36 2.87 10.04
C ALA A 36 15.11 2.67 10.90
N SER A 37 13.94 3.07 10.40
CA SER A 37 12.68 3.11 11.14
C SER A 37 12.37 1.78 11.84
N PRO A 38 11.89 1.84 13.10
CA PRO A 38 11.34 0.67 13.76
C PRO A 38 9.93 0.41 13.22
N PHE A 39 9.68 -0.83 12.80
CA PHE A 39 8.34 -1.31 12.42
C PHE A 39 7.76 -2.12 13.57
N GLN A 40 6.44 -2.00 13.77
CA GLN A 40 5.73 -2.73 14.81
C GLN A 40 4.95 -3.88 14.21
N PRO A 41 4.80 -5.00 14.93
CA PRO A 41 3.86 -6.03 14.55
C PRO A 41 2.45 -5.48 14.47
N VAL A 42 1.71 -5.93 13.45
CA VAL A 42 0.29 -5.64 13.35
C VAL A 42 -0.42 -6.33 14.50
N SER A 43 -1.25 -5.56 15.21
CA SER A 43 -2.04 -6.06 16.33
C SER A 43 -3.50 -6.11 15.96
N ARG A 44 -4.22 -7.10 16.48
CA ARG A 44 -5.66 -7.23 16.28
C ARG A 44 -6.38 -5.94 16.68
N PRO A 45 -7.18 -5.33 15.77
CA PRO A 45 -7.95 -4.14 16.09
C PRO A 45 -9.09 -4.46 17.06
N LYS A 46 -9.75 -3.41 17.56
CA LYS A 46 -10.89 -3.54 18.48
C LYS A 46 -12.15 -3.07 17.79
N VAL A 47 -13.18 -3.92 17.80
CA VAL A 47 -14.52 -3.50 17.39
C VAL A 47 -15.04 -2.44 18.38
N PRO A 48 -15.53 -1.29 17.91
CA PRO A 48 -16.02 -0.21 18.77
C PRO A 48 -17.14 -0.69 19.72
N PRO A 49 -17.20 -0.15 20.96
CA PRO A 49 -18.27 -0.50 21.87
C PRO A 49 -19.62 0.05 21.41
N VAL A 50 -20.70 -0.69 21.66
CA VAL A 50 -22.06 -0.23 21.39
C VAL A 50 -22.31 1.05 22.21
N PRO A 51 -22.78 2.15 21.58
CA PRO A 51 -23.09 3.39 22.27
C PRO A 51 -24.11 3.17 23.39
N PRO A 52 -24.00 3.91 24.51
CA PRO A 52 -24.95 3.77 25.61
C PRO A 52 -26.37 4.25 25.23
N LEU A 53 -27.37 3.79 26.00
CA LEU A 53 -28.80 3.95 25.67
C LEU A 53 -29.26 5.40 25.58
N ASP A 54 -28.68 6.29 26.38
CA ASP A 54 -28.94 7.72 26.35
C ASP A 54 -28.55 8.36 25.00
N VAL A 55 -27.40 7.96 24.44
CA VAL A 55 -26.96 8.39 23.10
C VAL A 55 -27.96 7.92 22.05
N GLN A 56 -28.33 6.63 22.09
CA GLN A 56 -29.30 6.06 21.15
C GLN A 56 -30.70 6.66 21.27
N ARG A 57 -31.10 7.08 22.47
CA ARG A 57 -32.36 7.82 22.68
C ARG A 57 -32.33 9.19 22.01
N GLU A 58 -31.22 9.92 22.08
CA GLU A 58 -31.11 11.22 21.39
C GLU A 58 -31.07 11.04 19.86
N VAL A 59 -30.38 10.02 19.34
CA VAL A 59 -30.40 9.66 17.90
C VAL A 59 -31.81 9.29 17.45
N ALA A 60 -32.50 8.40 18.17
CA ALA A 60 -33.88 8.01 17.86
C ALA A 60 -34.84 9.21 17.90
N LYS A 61 -34.71 10.07 18.90
CA LYS A 61 -35.49 11.30 19.03
C LYS A 61 -35.22 12.29 17.90
N GLN A 62 -33.98 12.41 17.42
CA GLN A 62 -33.66 13.24 16.26
C GLN A 62 -34.29 12.66 14.99
N ARG A 63 -34.12 11.36 14.74
CA ARG A 63 -34.74 10.68 13.60
C ARG A 63 -36.27 10.82 13.58
N LEU A 64 -36.92 10.59 14.72
CA LEU A 64 -38.39 10.75 14.83
C LEU A 64 -38.84 12.21 14.66
N LYS A 65 -37.99 13.20 14.98
CA LYS A 65 -38.30 14.61 14.68
C LYS A 65 -38.25 14.87 13.18
N GLU A 66 -37.24 14.34 12.49
CA GLU A 66 -37.07 14.46 11.04
C GLU A 66 -38.22 13.77 10.29
N GLU A 67 -38.68 12.63 10.78
CA GLU A 67 -39.84 11.89 10.25
C GLU A 67 -41.20 12.53 10.64
N GLY A 68 -41.20 13.59 11.46
CA GLY A 68 -42.43 14.27 11.93
C GLY A 68 -43.27 13.46 12.93
N LEU A 69 -42.71 12.36 13.45
CA LEU A 69 -43.36 11.44 14.37
C LEU A 69 -43.16 11.81 15.84
N TYR A 70 -42.15 12.63 16.16
CA TYR A 70 -41.87 13.09 17.51
C TYR A 70 -42.50 14.45 17.83
N GLN A 71 -43.38 14.48 18.82
CA GLN A 71 -43.86 15.71 19.46
C GLN A 71 -43.78 15.54 20.98
N TRP A 72 -43.05 16.44 21.67
CA TRP A 72 -42.79 16.32 23.11
C TRP A 72 -44.06 16.31 23.97
N TYR A 73 -45.15 16.88 23.46
CA TYR A 73 -46.46 16.95 24.12
C TYR A 73 -47.40 15.78 23.76
N ARG A 74 -47.04 14.91 22.80
CA ARG A 74 -47.86 13.75 22.45
C ARG A 74 -47.64 12.61 23.46
N PRO A 75 -48.71 12.06 24.06
CA PRO A 75 -48.63 10.81 24.81
C PRO A 75 -48.06 9.69 23.93
N GLY A 76 -47.09 8.92 24.45
CA GLY A 76 -46.44 7.84 23.71
C GLY A 76 -45.17 8.21 22.95
N SER A 77 -44.85 9.50 22.77
CA SER A 77 -43.59 9.90 22.11
C SER A 77 -42.35 9.41 22.85
N ALA A 78 -42.38 9.43 24.19
CA ALA A 78 -41.27 8.95 25.02
C ALA A 78 -41.12 7.42 24.97
N THR A 79 -42.22 6.67 24.86
CA THR A 79 -42.17 5.20 24.73
C THR A 79 -41.67 4.80 23.35
N LEU A 80 -42.08 5.49 22.29
CA LEU A 80 -41.57 5.26 20.93
C LEU A 80 -40.06 5.51 20.83
N VAL A 81 -39.55 6.60 21.41
CA VAL A 81 -38.09 6.85 21.49
C VAL A 81 -37.37 5.72 22.24
N ASP A 82 -37.93 5.25 23.35
CA ASP A 82 -37.30 4.18 24.15
C ASP A 82 -37.33 2.82 23.43
N GLU A 83 -38.43 2.50 22.74
CA GLU A 83 -38.56 1.29 21.92
C GLU A 83 -37.57 1.29 20.75
N GLN A 84 -37.48 2.39 20.01
CA GLN A 84 -36.54 2.52 18.89
C GLN A 84 -35.09 2.48 19.37
N ALA A 85 -34.75 3.18 20.46
CA ALA A 85 -33.41 3.13 21.02
C ALA A 85 -33.02 1.71 21.50
N LYS A 86 -33.96 0.98 22.12
CA LYS A 86 -33.73 -0.42 22.52
C LYS A 86 -33.56 -1.35 21.32
N ALA A 87 -34.36 -1.17 20.28
CA ALA A 87 -34.25 -1.95 19.03
C ALA A 87 -32.90 -1.70 18.36
N SER A 88 -32.49 -0.44 18.20
CA SER A 88 -31.18 -0.09 17.63
C SER A 88 -30.01 -0.63 18.46
N ILE A 89 -30.10 -0.65 19.80
CA ILE A 89 -29.07 -1.28 20.63
C ILE A 89 -29.01 -2.79 20.40
N ALA A 90 -30.15 -3.47 20.27
CA ALA A 90 -30.18 -4.90 20.02
C ALA A 90 -29.53 -5.23 18.66
N GLU A 91 -29.84 -4.45 17.63
CA GLU A 91 -29.23 -4.54 16.31
C GLU A 91 -27.71 -4.29 16.35
N LEU A 92 -27.28 -3.18 16.99
CA LEU A 92 -25.84 -2.86 17.14
C LEU A 92 -25.09 -3.92 17.95
N LYS A 93 -25.72 -4.54 18.95
CA LYS A 93 -25.11 -5.66 19.68
C LYS A 93 -24.96 -6.90 18.79
N SER A 94 -25.94 -7.19 17.95
CA SER A 94 -25.87 -8.31 17.01
C SER A 94 -24.78 -8.08 15.95
N SER A 95 -24.79 -6.90 15.32
CA SER A 95 -23.78 -6.51 14.33
C SER A 95 -22.38 -6.50 14.92
N ARG A 96 -22.21 -5.98 16.15
CA ARG A 96 -20.93 -6.05 16.85
C ARG A 96 -20.48 -7.48 17.11
N ALA A 97 -21.38 -8.37 17.54
CA ALA A 97 -21.03 -9.76 17.80
C ALA A 97 -20.56 -10.48 16.51
N GLN A 98 -21.24 -10.22 15.40
CA GLN A 98 -20.84 -10.73 14.08
C GLN A 98 -19.47 -10.17 13.65
N ALA A 99 -19.26 -8.85 13.75
CA ALA A 99 -17.97 -8.23 13.44
C ALA A 99 -16.83 -8.75 14.34
N GLU A 100 -17.10 -9.06 15.61
CA GLU A 100 -16.11 -9.68 16.52
C GLU A 100 -15.76 -11.12 16.09
N GLU A 101 -16.72 -11.88 15.58
CA GLU A 101 -16.53 -13.24 15.05
C GLU A 101 -15.71 -13.22 13.76
N GLU A 102 -16.14 -12.43 12.77
CA GLU A 102 -15.44 -12.25 11.49
C GLU A 102 -14.03 -11.69 11.69
N LEU A 103 -13.84 -10.72 12.59
CA LEU A 103 -12.51 -10.23 12.94
C LEU A 103 -11.63 -11.33 13.59
N THR A 104 -12.23 -12.22 14.38
CA THR A 104 -11.49 -13.36 14.95
C THR A 104 -11.03 -14.31 13.86
N GLU A 105 -11.89 -14.59 12.88
CA GLU A 105 -11.58 -15.40 11.71
C GLU A 105 -10.46 -14.76 10.88
N ALA A 106 -10.65 -13.50 10.45
CA ALA A 106 -9.70 -12.76 9.62
C ALA A 106 -8.30 -12.67 10.27
N TYR A 107 -8.26 -12.31 11.56
CA TYR A 107 -7.00 -12.20 12.27
C TYR A 107 -6.36 -13.57 12.53
N GLY A 108 -7.16 -14.62 12.78
CA GLY A 108 -6.66 -15.99 12.93
C GLY A 108 -6.04 -16.53 11.65
N LEU A 109 -6.63 -16.23 10.49
CA LEU A 109 -6.05 -16.54 9.18
C LEU A 109 -4.71 -15.85 8.99
N PHE A 110 -4.62 -14.56 9.32
CA PHE A 110 -3.35 -13.83 9.30
C PHE A 110 -2.32 -14.44 10.26
N GLU A 111 -2.67 -14.75 11.51
CA GLU A 111 -1.75 -15.39 12.46
C GLU A 111 -1.21 -16.75 11.95
N SER A 112 -2.02 -17.47 11.17
CA SER A 112 -1.64 -18.74 10.54
C SER A 112 -0.86 -18.60 9.23
N VAL A 113 -0.56 -17.37 8.79
CA VAL A 113 0.09 -17.06 7.50
C VAL A 113 -0.73 -17.60 6.31
N ASP A 114 -2.06 -17.47 6.37
CA ASP A 114 -2.90 -17.68 5.18
C ASP A 114 -2.38 -16.78 4.05
N PRO A 115 -2.04 -17.33 2.86
CA PRO A 115 -1.39 -16.55 1.81
C PRO A 115 -2.18 -15.31 1.42
N TYR A 116 -3.47 -15.46 1.13
CA TYR A 116 -4.32 -14.35 0.67
C TYR A 116 -4.48 -13.26 1.74
N MET A 117 -4.81 -13.64 2.99
CA MET A 117 -4.93 -12.65 4.07
C MET A 117 -3.60 -11.94 4.35
N THR A 118 -2.48 -12.67 4.32
CA THR A 118 -1.17 -12.11 4.60
C THR A 118 -0.73 -11.14 3.49
N LEU A 119 -0.95 -11.48 2.23
CA LEU A 119 -0.68 -10.60 1.09
C LEU A 119 -1.49 -9.30 1.18
N LEU A 120 -2.80 -9.38 1.48
CA LEU A 120 -3.66 -8.20 1.64
C LEU A 120 -3.18 -7.25 2.76
N VAL A 121 -2.85 -7.81 3.93
CA VAL A 121 -2.36 -7.02 5.08
C VAL A 121 -1.00 -6.38 4.76
N ILE A 122 -0.06 -7.13 4.17
CA ILE A 122 1.27 -6.60 3.84
C ILE A 122 1.17 -5.53 2.75
N GLN A 123 0.32 -5.72 1.74
CA GLN A 123 0.08 -4.74 0.69
C GLN A 123 -0.45 -3.41 1.28
N ALA A 124 -1.34 -3.49 2.27
CA ALA A 124 -1.86 -2.32 2.96
C ALA A 124 -0.76 -1.59 3.77
N VAL A 125 0.10 -2.34 4.45
CA VAL A 125 1.24 -1.77 5.18
C VAL A 125 2.24 -1.11 4.21
N TYR A 126 2.40 -1.63 2.99
CA TYR A 126 3.27 -1.03 1.98
C TYR A 126 2.73 0.25 1.32
N SER A 127 1.56 0.75 1.71
CA SER A 127 0.94 1.93 1.10
C SER A 127 1.76 3.23 1.26
N ASP A 128 2.66 3.31 2.24
CA ASP A 128 3.56 4.46 2.43
C ASP A 128 5.03 4.17 2.10
N ASN A 129 5.32 3.03 1.47
CA ASN A 129 6.69 2.69 1.11
C ASN A 129 7.28 3.72 0.14
N LEU A 130 8.55 4.06 0.34
CA LEU A 130 9.25 5.07 -0.47
C LEU A 130 9.30 4.72 -1.96
N LEU A 131 9.31 3.41 -2.26
CA LEU A 131 9.21 2.87 -3.61
C LEU A 131 8.03 1.92 -3.64
N PRO A 132 7.21 1.94 -4.71
CA PRO A 132 6.10 1.01 -4.83
C PRO A 132 6.58 -0.44 -4.73
N ALA A 133 5.94 -1.18 -3.83
CA ALA A 133 6.22 -2.58 -3.59
C ALA A 133 4.89 -3.35 -3.48
N ALA A 134 4.88 -4.55 -4.03
CA ALA A 134 3.74 -5.46 -3.99
C ALA A 134 4.20 -6.84 -3.50
N PRO A 135 3.60 -7.37 -2.41
CA PRO A 135 3.78 -8.76 -2.07
C PRO A 135 3.01 -9.60 -3.11
N VAL A 136 3.67 -10.58 -3.70
CA VAL A 136 3.12 -11.33 -4.84
C VAL A 136 2.84 -12.78 -4.54
N ASP A 137 3.61 -13.39 -3.64
CA ASP A 137 3.47 -14.81 -3.32
C ASP A 137 4.03 -15.12 -1.93
N ILE A 138 3.55 -16.21 -1.33
CA ILE A 138 4.02 -16.74 -0.05
C ILE A 138 4.18 -18.25 -0.18
N ASP A 139 5.42 -18.72 -0.07
CA ASP A 139 5.75 -20.16 0.03
C ASP A 139 6.04 -20.50 1.50
N GLY A 140 5.04 -21.05 2.18
CA GLY A 140 5.10 -21.37 3.61
C GLY A 140 5.30 -20.12 4.47
N SER A 141 6.55 -19.86 4.88
CA SER A 141 6.93 -18.70 5.69
C SER A 141 7.82 -17.70 4.95
N ASP A 142 7.98 -17.85 3.63
CA ASP A 142 8.86 -17.04 2.81
C ASP A 142 8.03 -16.19 1.85
N LEU A 143 8.16 -14.87 1.98
CA LEU A 143 7.41 -13.89 1.19
C LEU A 143 8.21 -13.47 -0.05
N LEU A 144 7.57 -13.43 -1.21
CA LEU A 144 8.08 -12.79 -2.41
C LEU A 144 7.47 -11.41 -2.60
N VAL A 145 8.31 -10.41 -2.85
CA VAL A 145 7.91 -9.02 -3.09
C VAL A 145 8.55 -8.52 -4.38
N PHE A 146 7.76 -7.86 -5.21
CA PHE A 146 8.27 -7.06 -6.34
C PHE A 146 8.27 -5.59 -5.95
N MET A 147 9.38 -4.91 -6.21
CA MET A 147 9.54 -3.46 -5.95
C MET A 147 9.90 -2.78 -7.26
N THR A 148 9.27 -1.66 -7.60
CA THR A 148 9.68 -0.89 -8.78
C THR A 148 10.81 0.06 -8.42
N PHE A 149 11.81 0.18 -9.30
CA PHE A 149 13.01 0.96 -9.08
C PHE A 149 13.34 1.80 -10.32
N GLY A 150 13.31 3.12 -10.15
CA GLY A 150 13.59 4.10 -11.21
C GLY A 150 15.08 4.34 -11.45
N ASP A 151 15.36 5.14 -12.48
CA ASP A 151 16.72 5.56 -12.83
C ASP A 151 17.34 6.54 -11.80
N ALA A 152 18.66 6.71 -11.87
CA ALA A 152 19.37 7.62 -10.98
C ALA A 152 18.96 9.09 -11.18
N ASP A 153 18.52 9.47 -12.38
CA ASP A 153 18.12 10.84 -12.72
C ASP A 153 16.84 11.28 -12.01
N ARG A 154 15.94 10.34 -11.73
CA ARG A 154 14.70 10.57 -10.98
C ARG A 154 14.87 10.39 -9.48
N LEU A 155 15.57 9.33 -9.06
CA LEU A 155 15.64 8.96 -7.65
C LEU A 155 16.65 9.79 -6.85
N ILE A 156 17.71 10.31 -7.49
CA ILE A 156 18.80 10.99 -6.77
C ILE A 156 18.73 12.49 -6.95
N TRP A 157 18.57 13.20 -5.84
CA TRP A 157 18.63 14.65 -5.81
C TRP A 157 19.98 15.15 -6.37
N PRO A 158 19.99 16.12 -7.32
CA PRO A 158 21.20 16.47 -8.08
C PRO A 158 22.24 17.28 -7.29
N GLU A 159 21.84 17.87 -6.17
CA GLU A 159 22.71 18.62 -5.27
C GLU A 159 23.11 17.75 -4.08
N ARG A 160 24.36 17.85 -3.63
CA ARG A 160 24.80 17.24 -2.37
C ARG A 160 24.85 18.29 -1.28
N PHE A 161 24.47 17.88 -0.07
CA PHE A 161 24.65 18.66 1.14
C PHE A 161 26.12 18.71 1.54
N GLU A 162 26.60 19.88 1.95
CA GLU A 162 27.92 20.07 2.53
C GLU A 162 27.82 20.91 3.80
N LEU A 163 28.49 20.49 4.88
CA LEU A 163 28.69 21.37 6.02
C LEU A 163 30.00 22.11 5.81
N LEU A 164 29.93 23.42 5.57
CA LEU A 164 31.11 24.26 5.36
C LEU A 164 31.86 24.47 6.68
N ASP A 165 33.15 24.80 6.62
CA ASP A 165 33.99 25.14 7.79
C ASP A 165 33.40 26.27 8.65
N SER A 166 32.53 27.10 8.06
CA SER A 166 31.78 28.15 8.76
C SER A 166 30.61 27.63 9.60
N GLY A 167 30.35 26.32 9.61
CA GLY A 167 29.18 25.68 10.24
C GLY A 167 27.86 25.94 9.50
N LEU A 168 27.92 26.53 8.30
CA LEU A 168 26.73 26.80 7.49
C LEU A 168 26.51 25.69 6.48
N PRO A 169 25.25 25.33 6.20
CA PRO A 169 24.94 24.40 5.14
C PRO A 169 25.27 25.01 3.78
N GLY A 170 25.92 24.22 2.95
CA GLY A 170 26.26 24.48 1.56
C GLY A 170 25.64 23.42 0.67
N VAL A 171 25.57 23.76 -0.62
CA VAL A 171 25.21 22.81 -1.68
C VAL A 171 26.25 22.86 -2.77
N SER A 172 26.58 21.69 -3.31
CA SER A 172 27.37 21.58 -4.52
C SER A 172 26.75 20.55 -5.45
N LYS A 173 27.14 20.62 -6.73
CA LYS A 173 26.66 19.67 -7.72
C LYS A 173 27.29 18.30 -7.46
N MET A 174 26.48 17.26 -7.48
CA MET A 174 26.94 15.88 -7.38
C MET A 174 27.64 15.44 -8.67
N SER A 175 28.74 14.71 -8.54
CA SER A 175 29.38 14.04 -9.68
C SER A 175 28.60 12.78 -10.08
N ASP A 176 28.75 12.35 -11.33
CA ASP A 176 28.06 11.14 -11.83
C ASP A 176 28.44 9.88 -11.03
N THR A 177 29.70 9.78 -10.58
CA THR A 177 30.14 8.65 -9.75
C THR A 177 29.47 8.67 -8.38
N GLU A 178 29.41 9.82 -7.70
CA GLU A 178 28.69 9.93 -6.42
C GLU A 178 27.20 9.63 -6.58
N LYS A 179 26.61 10.09 -7.68
CA LYS A 179 25.22 9.81 -8.02
C LYS A 179 24.95 8.32 -8.18
N ASN A 180 25.78 7.61 -8.93
CA ASN A 180 25.64 6.17 -9.14
C ASN A 180 25.84 5.38 -7.84
N ILE A 181 26.80 5.79 -7.01
CA ILE A 181 26.97 5.22 -5.67
C ILE A 181 25.68 5.41 -4.87
N ARG A 182 25.12 6.62 -4.82
CA ARG A 182 23.86 6.90 -4.11
C ARG A 182 22.67 6.13 -4.67
N HIS A 183 22.61 5.93 -5.98
CA HIS A 183 21.56 5.14 -6.63
C HIS A 183 21.56 3.69 -6.13
N LEU A 184 22.73 3.03 -6.13
CA LEU A 184 22.88 1.72 -5.49
C LEU A 184 22.50 1.78 -4.00
N ARG A 185 22.80 2.90 -3.33
CA ARG A 185 22.47 3.02 -1.90
C ARG A 185 20.98 3.05 -1.62
N VAL A 186 20.24 3.80 -2.43
CA VAL A 186 18.78 3.87 -2.35
C VAL A 186 18.18 2.49 -2.56
N LEU A 187 18.67 1.73 -3.55
CA LEU A 187 18.22 0.35 -3.78
C LEU A 187 18.33 -0.51 -2.50
N LEU A 188 19.53 -0.60 -1.91
CA LEU A 188 19.75 -1.39 -0.69
C LEU A 188 18.88 -0.92 0.48
N ARG A 189 18.78 0.39 0.69
CA ARG A 189 17.98 0.97 1.78
C ARG A 189 16.50 0.63 1.63
N CYS A 190 15.92 0.85 0.44
CA CYS A 190 14.51 0.59 0.17
C CYS A 190 14.19 -0.90 0.27
N MET A 191 14.97 -1.79 -0.36
CA MET A 191 14.77 -3.24 -0.23
C MET A 191 14.83 -3.67 1.25
N THR A 192 15.82 -3.19 2.00
CA THR A 192 15.94 -3.56 3.41
C THR A 192 14.78 -3.00 4.25
N ALA A 193 14.31 -1.78 3.97
CA ALA A 193 13.15 -1.18 4.65
C ALA A 193 11.88 -2.02 4.43
N THR A 194 11.58 -2.34 3.17
CA THR A 194 10.44 -3.17 2.77
C THR A 194 10.48 -4.57 3.40
N ALA A 195 11.66 -5.19 3.49
CA ALA A 195 11.84 -6.47 4.16
C ALA A 195 11.64 -6.38 5.68
N LYS A 196 12.18 -5.33 6.32
CA LYS A 196 12.00 -5.08 7.76
C LYS A 196 10.52 -4.90 8.09
N GLU A 197 9.82 -4.15 7.27
CA GLU A 197 8.40 -3.88 7.44
C GLU A 197 7.56 -5.15 7.33
N ALA A 198 7.71 -5.94 6.27
CA ALA A 198 6.98 -7.21 6.15
C ALA A 198 7.26 -8.18 7.30
N LEU A 199 8.54 -8.35 7.68
CA LEU A 199 8.91 -9.24 8.79
C LEU A 199 8.43 -8.70 10.14
N ALA A 200 8.34 -7.38 10.33
CA ALA A 200 7.72 -6.84 11.54
C ALA A 200 6.21 -7.09 11.55
N THR A 201 5.53 -6.77 10.44
CA THR A 201 4.08 -6.91 10.24
C THR A 201 3.58 -8.31 10.54
N GLN A 202 4.21 -9.34 9.97
CA GLN A 202 3.85 -10.73 10.16
C GLN A 202 5.00 -11.50 10.87
N PRO A 203 4.93 -11.69 12.21
CA PRO A 203 5.97 -12.35 12.99
C PRO A 203 6.27 -13.80 12.60
N ALA A 204 5.32 -14.50 11.96
CA ALA A 204 5.51 -15.89 11.54
C ALA A 204 6.30 -16.04 10.23
N LEU A 205 6.49 -14.96 9.45
CA LEU A 205 7.38 -14.99 8.29
C LEU A 205 8.84 -15.20 8.73
N SER A 206 9.56 -16.02 7.98
CA SER A 206 10.96 -16.38 8.21
C SER A 206 11.90 -15.50 7.38
N SER A 207 11.52 -15.25 6.13
CA SER A 207 12.31 -14.48 5.18
C SER A 207 11.43 -13.72 4.19
N VAL A 208 12.03 -12.71 3.54
CA VAL A 208 11.43 -11.93 2.47
C VAL A 208 12.44 -11.84 1.33
N ARG A 209 12.06 -12.31 0.15
CA ARG A 209 12.80 -12.09 -1.10
C ARG A 209 12.21 -10.88 -1.82
N ILE A 210 13.07 -9.94 -2.18
CA ILE A 210 12.67 -8.73 -2.90
C ILE A 210 13.38 -8.71 -4.24
N VAL A 211 12.61 -8.53 -5.30
CA VAL A 211 13.12 -8.34 -6.66
C VAL A 211 12.77 -6.93 -7.13
N ALA A 212 13.81 -6.12 -7.39
CA ALA A 212 13.69 -4.75 -7.84
C ALA A 212 13.61 -4.70 -9.37
N LEU A 213 12.45 -4.31 -9.90
CA LEU A 213 12.13 -4.26 -11.32
C LEU A 213 12.24 -2.83 -11.87
N ASP A 214 12.52 -2.69 -13.16
CA ASP A 214 12.48 -1.39 -13.83
C ASP A 214 11.07 -0.78 -13.82
N GLU A 215 10.92 0.38 -13.18
CA GLU A 215 9.68 1.13 -13.06
C GLU A 215 9.11 1.57 -14.43
N HIS A 216 9.97 1.76 -15.44
CA HIS A 216 9.57 2.32 -16.73
C HIS A 216 9.44 1.27 -17.83
N SER A 217 9.62 0.00 -17.49
CA SER A 217 9.47 -1.07 -18.46
C SER A 217 8.00 -1.33 -18.75
N ASN A 218 7.62 -1.10 -20.01
CA ASN A 218 6.35 -1.56 -20.58
C ASN A 218 6.45 -2.99 -21.13
N GLU A 219 7.56 -3.69 -20.89
CA GLU A 219 7.67 -5.09 -21.27
C GLU A 219 6.77 -5.97 -20.38
N PRO A 220 6.29 -7.12 -20.91
CA PRO A 220 5.68 -8.17 -20.10
C PRO A 220 6.53 -8.51 -18.88
N LEU A 221 5.89 -8.90 -17.78
CA LEU A 221 6.49 -9.14 -16.47
C LEU A 221 7.74 -10.03 -16.59
N HIS A 222 7.67 -11.14 -17.33
CA HIS A 222 8.79 -12.06 -17.54
C HIS A 222 9.99 -11.47 -18.30
N LEU A 223 9.80 -10.38 -19.04
CA LEU A 223 10.88 -9.69 -19.74
C LEU A 223 11.39 -8.45 -18.98
N ARG A 224 10.70 -8.03 -17.92
CA ARG A 224 11.06 -6.82 -17.17
C ARG A 224 12.50 -6.90 -16.63
N PRO A 225 13.31 -5.84 -16.85
CA PRO A 225 14.67 -5.78 -16.33
C PRO A 225 14.69 -5.79 -14.80
N VAL A 226 15.67 -6.51 -14.23
CA VAL A 226 15.88 -6.64 -12.78
C VAL A 226 17.14 -5.88 -12.37
N TYR A 227 17.00 -4.91 -11.46
CA TYR A 227 18.09 -4.11 -10.89
C TYR A 227 18.72 -4.72 -9.63
N GLY A 228 17.93 -5.47 -8.86
CA GLY A 228 18.38 -6.10 -7.61
C GLY A 228 17.53 -7.32 -7.24
N ASP A 229 18.16 -8.34 -6.66
CA ASP A 229 17.49 -9.50 -6.05
C ASP A 229 18.17 -9.80 -4.72
N ALA A 230 17.41 -9.88 -3.64
CA ALA A 230 17.94 -10.14 -2.31
C ALA A 230 16.93 -10.85 -1.42
N THR A 231 17.42 -11.77 -0.60
CA THR A 231 16.63 -12.44 0.45
C THR A 231 17.09 -11.98 1.82
N PHE A 232 16.16 -11.45 2.60
CA PHE A 232 16.39 -10.97 3.95
C PHE A 232 15.76 -11.91 4.97
N THR A 233 16.50 -12.26 6.01
CA THR A 233 15.99 -13.03 7.15
C THR A 233 15.95 -12.16 8.39
N ARG A 234 15.16 -12.56 9.39
CA ARG A 234 15.09 -11.86 10.67
C ARG A 234 16.45 -11.69 11.33
N ASP A 235 17.33 -12.69 11.22
CA ASP A 235 18.62 -12.65 11.89
C ASP A 235 19.57 -11.65 11.25
N ILE A 236 19.52 -11.52 9.92
CA ILE A 236 20.25 -10.46 9.22
C ILE A 236 19.71 -9.09 9.65
N LEU A 237 18.39 -8.89 9.66
CA LEU A 237 17.80 -7.58 9.97
C LEU A 237 17.97 -7.14 11.43
N LYS A 238 18.05 -8.08 12.39
CA LYS A 238 18.36 -7.77 13.79
C LYS A 238 19.74 -7.12 13.94
N LEU A 239 20.72 -7.51 13.13
CA LEU A 239 22.06 -6.93 13.15
C LEU A 239 22.10 -5.50 12.60
N LEU A 240 21.07 -5.14 11.84
CA LEU A 240 21.01 -3.93 11.01
C LEU A 240 20.14 -2.82 11.62
N SER A 241 19.57 -3.01 12.81
CA SER A 241 18.66 -2.01 13.39
C SER A 241 19.45 -0.92 14.16
N PRO A 242 19.40 0.36 13.74
CA PRO A 242 20.06 1.43 14.46
C PRO A 242 19.44 1.66 15.84
N ARG A 243 20.17 2.39 16.70
CA ARG A 243 19.61 2.85 17.97
C ARG A 243 18.47 3.84 17.70
N GLY A 244 17.34 3.68 18.37
CA GLY A 244 16.22 4.62 18.28
C GLY A 244 16.48 5.94 19.02
N GLY A 245 15.47 6.81 19.04
CA GLY A 245 15.51 8.13 19.68
C GLY A 245 15.70 9.29 18.70
N TRP A 246 15.88 9.00 17.41
CA TRP A 246 16.01 10.00 16.33
C TRP A 246 14.66 10.25 15.62
N GLU A 247 13.65 9.39 15.80
CA GLU A 247 12.37 9.41 15.07
C GLU A 247 11.59 10.70 15.34
N THR A 248 11.39 11.05 16.62
CA THR A 248 10.68 12.29 16.99
C THR A 248 11.44 13.54 16.53
N PRO A 249 12.76 13.68 16.74
CA PRO A 249 13.55 14.77 16.16
C PRO A 249 13.45 14.89 14.63
N TRP A 250 13.53 13.76 13.91
CA TRP A 250 13.39 13.72 12.46
C TRP A 250 11.99 14.19 12.01
N ASN A 251 10.94 13.62 12.59
CA ASN A 251 9.56 13.97 12.25
C ASN A 251 9.27 15.45 12.54
N ASN A 252 9.79 15.99 13.66
CA ASN A 252 9.67 17.42 13.95
C ASN A 252 10.37 18.29 12.90
N LEU A 253 11.57 17.90 12.46
CA LEU A 253 12.32 18.59 11.40
C LEU A 253 11.55 18.58 10.08
N VAL A 254 11.11 17.41 9.60
CA VAL A 254 10.38 17.27 8.33
C VAL A 254 9.04 17.98 8.36
N ASN A 255 8.24 17.80 9.41
CA ASN A 255 6.94 18.46 9.53
C ASN A 255 7.07 19.98 9.56
N THR A 256 8.08 20.51 10.25
CA THR A 256 8.35 21.95 10.26
C THR A 256 8.77 22.43 8.87
N TRP A 257 9.62 21.69 8.16
CA TRP A 257 10.02 22.03 6.77
C TRP A 257 8.83 22.06 5.80
N LEU A 258 7.92 21.10 5.91
CA LEU A 258 6.70 21.07 5.12
C LEU A 258 5.77 22.24 5.46
N GLN A 259 5.62 22.57 6.75
CA GLN A 259 4.80 23.70 7.21
C GLN A 259 5.34 25.06 6.76
N THR A 260 6.66 25.23 6.62
CA THR A 260 7.25 26.46 6.08
C THR A 260 7.19 26.55 4.55
N GLY A 261 6.68 25.51 3.87
CA GLY A 261 6.66 25.45 2.41
C GLY A 261 8.05 25.49 1.80
N GLY A 262 9.05 24.90 2.48
CA GLY A 262 10.44 24.91 2.03
C GLY A 262 11.17 26.25 2.24
N SER A 263 10.61 27.16 3.04
CA SER A 263 11.23 28.43 3.38
C SER A 263 12.12 28.32 4.61
N TYR A 264 13.17 29.13 4.66
CA TYR A 264 14.02 29.27 5.84
C TYR A 264 13.22 29.79 7.04
N ASP A 265 13.47 29.18 8.20
CA ASP A 265 12.96 29.59 9.51
C ASP A 265 14.06 29.31 10.57
N GLU A 266 14.21 30.20 11.55
CA GLU A 266 15.25 30.06 12.59
C GLU A 266 15.00 28.85 13.51
N GLY A 267 13.73 28.53 13.80
CA GLY A 267 13.36 27.35 14.56
C GLY A 267 13.69 26.06 13.81
N LEU A 268 13.43 26.05 12.49
CA LEU A 268 13.82 24.96 11.62
C LEU A 268 15.34 24.76 11.55
N GLU A 269 16.12 25.84 11.50
CA GLU A 269 17.59 25.77 11.59
C GLU A 269 18.06 25.14 12.90
N GLN A 270 17.44 25.50 14.02
CA GLN A 270 17.76 24.90 15.31
C GLN A 270 17.42 23.41 15.37
N LEU A 271 16.26 23.00 14.83
CA LEU A 271 15.88 21.59 14.72
C LEU A 271 16.89 20.81 13.87
N PHE A 272 17.29 21.38 12.72
CA PHE A 272 18.27 20.77 11.82
C PHE A 272 19.63 20.56 12.51
N ILE A 273 20.19 21.62 13.12
CA ILE A 273 21.48 21.54 13.81
C ILE A 273 21.42 20.52 14.96
N THR A 274 20.32 20.52 15.72
CA THR A 274 20.10 19.58 16.82
C THR A 274 20.04 18.14 16.30
N PHE A 275 19.34 17.89 15.19
CA PHE A 275 19.25 16.57 14.59
C PHE A 275 20.63 16.09 14.11
N VAL A 276 21.31 16.90 13.31
CA VAL A 276 22.61 16.55 12.72
C VAL A 276 23.65 16.26 13.79
N THR A 277 23.75 17.12 14.81
CA THR A 277 24.76 17.00 15.86
C THR A 277 24.56 15.75 16.72
N ASN A 278 23.32 15.34 16.96
CA ASN A 278 23.01 14.28 17.91
C ASN A 278 22.80 12.90 17.26
N TYR A 279 22.42 12.82 15.99
CA TYR A 279 21.95 11.56 15.38
C TYR A 279 22.56 11.22 14.03
N ASN A 280 23.12 12.18 13.30
CA ASN A 280 23.59 11.95 11.93
C ASN A 280 24.68 10.88 11.86
N ASP A 281 25.68 10.96 12.74
CA ASP A 281 26.83 10.05 12.71
C ASP A 281 26.42 8.63 13.09
N ASP A 282 25.52 8.47 14.08
CA ASP A 282 24.97 7.16 14.47
C ASP A 282 24.22 6.51 13.30
N LEU A 283 23.44 7.29 12.56
CA LEU A 283 22.68 6.84 11.39
C LEU A 283 23.60 6.44 10.22
N LEU A 284 24.65 7.23 9.95
CA LEU A 284 25.64 6.92 8.90
C LEU A 284 26.55 5.74 9.29
N GLU A 285 26.87 5.57 10.58
CA GLU A 285 27.59 4.39 11.06
C GLU A 285 26.74 3.13 10.89
N ALA A 286 25.46 3.20 11.24
CA ALA A 286 24.52 2.10 11.04
C ALA A 286 24.38 1.75 9.56
N GLU A 287 24.30 2.76 8.68
CA GLU A 287 24.36 2.54 7.23
C GLU A 287 25.64 1.81 6.82
N THR A 288 26.80 2.22 7.32
CA THR A 288 28.07 1.60 6.96
C THR A 288 28.07 0.10 7.29
N ARG A 289 27.44 -0.29 8.40
CA ARG A 289 27.23 -1.70 8.77
C ARG A 289 26.25 -2.40 7.84
N LEU A 290 25.19 -1.72 7.40
CA LEU A 290 24.29 -2.24 6.38
C LEU A 290 25.05 -2.63 5.11
N TYR A 291 25.92 -1.77 4.59
CA TYR A 291 26.72 -2.12 3.41
C TYR A 291 27.67 -3.28 3.68
N SER A 292 28.33 -3.33 4.83
CA SER A 292 29.29 -4.41 5.09
C SER A 292 28.62 -5.78 5.22
N GLU A 293 27.41 -5.84 5.78
CA GLU A 293 26.72 -7.11 6.09
C GLU A 293 25.72 -7.53 5.00
N ALA A 294 24.99 -6.57 4.42
CA ALA A 294 23.86 -6.87 3.51
C ALA A 294 24.20 -6.70 2.02
N LEU A 295 25.22 -5.92 1.65
CA LEU A 295 25.54 -5.71 0.23
C LEU A 295 25.89 -7.02 -0.48
N GLY A 296 26.55 -7.95 0.22
CA GLY A 296 26.86 -9.28 -0.30
C GLY A 296 25.64 -10.20 -0.48
N GLN A 297 24.48 -9.83 0.08
CA GLN A 297 23.21 -10.55 -0.08
C GLN A 297 22.40 -10.08 -1.28
N ILE A 298 22.79 -8.95 -1.90
CA ILE A 298 22.11 -8.41 -3.08
C ILE A 298 22.86 -8.86 -4.33
N ALA A 299 22.15 -9.57 -5.21
CA ALA A 299 22.57 -9.74 -6.58
C ALA A 299 22.23 -8.45 -7.36
N PHE A 300 23.24 -7.80 -7.91
CA PHE A 300 23.11 -6.62 -8.76
C PHE A 300 24.29 -6.54 -9.76
N SER A 301 24.19 -5.68 -10.76
CA SER A 301 25.28 -5.42 -11.72
C SER A 301 25.64 -3.94 -11.74
N GLN A 302 26.95 -3.66 -11.72
CA GLN A 302 27.50 -2.34 -11.98
C GLN A 302 28.42 -2.42 -13.20
N GLU A 303 28.31 -1.46 -14.11
CA GLU A 303 29.13 -1.40 -15.32
C GLU A 303 29.88 -0.07 -15.45
N GLY A 304 31.03 -0.13 -16.12
CA GLY A 304 31.80 1.04 -16.54
C GLY A 304 32.69 1.62 -15.44
N ARG A 305 33.31 2.77 -15.75
CA ARG A 305 34.24 3.45 -14.83
C ARG A 305 33.56 4.28 -13.74
N LYS A 306 32.23 4.38 -13.78
CA LYS A 306 31.42 5.21 -12.88
C LYS A 306 30.49 4.38 -12.00
N ASP A 307 30.64 3.05 -12.00
CA ASP A 307 29.84 2.12 -11.21
C ASP A 307 28.33 2.30 -11.41
N GLU A 308 27.92 2.54 -12.66
CA GLU A 308 26.52 2.74 -13.01
C GLU A 308 25.74 1.44 -12.80
N LEU A 309 24.66 1.51 -12.03
CA LEU A 309 23.79 0.37 -11.81
C LEU A 309 23.09 0.00 -13.13
N LYS A 310 23.18 -1.26 -13.51
CA LYS A 310 22.51 -1.82 -14.68
C LYS A 310 21.64 -3.00 -14.27
N ALA A 311 20.58 -3.22 -15.04
CA ALA A 311 19.84 -4.46 -14.93
C ALA A 311 20.79 -5.65 -15.18
N PHE A 312 20.73 -6.65 -14.32
CA PHE A 312 21.64 -7.81 -14.37
C PHE A 312 20.97 -9.08 -14.93
N GLY A 313 19.66 -9.02 -15.16
CA GLY A 313 18.86 -10.07 -15.78
C GLY A 313 17.45 -9.56 -16.11
N LYS A 314 16.64 -10.45 -16.66
CA LYS A 314 15.19 -10.28 -16.81
C LYS A 314 14.48 -11.13 -15.77
N LEU A 315 13.26 -10.76 -15.40
CA LEU A 315 12.53 -11.47 -14.35
C LEU A 315 12.33 -12.97 -14.67
N GLY A 316 12.09 -13.32 -15.93
CA GLY A 316 11.97 -14.70 -16.41
C GLY A 316 13.25 -15.53 -16.31
N ASP A 317 14.40 -14.91 -16.04
CA ASP A 317 15.63 -15.65 -15.72
C ASP A 317 15.60 -16.22 -14.28
N PHE A 318 14.74 -15.66 -13.41
CA PHE A 318 14.62 -16.03 -12.00
C PHE A 318 13.39 -16.89 -11.71
N PHE A 319 12.35 -16.79 -12.54
CA PHE A 319 11.08 -17.50 -12.38
C PHE A 319 10.64 -18.13 -13.70
N PRO A 320 10.05 -19.35 -13.68
CA PRO A 320 9.47 -19.94 -14.88
C PRO A 320 8.40 -19.02 -15.47
N SER A 321 8.32 -18.97 -16.80
CA SER A 321 7.32 -18.14 -17.50
C SER A 321 5.90 -18.50 -17.09
N GLU A 322 5.62 -19.76 -16.80
CA GLU A 322 4.29 -20.22 -16.37
C GLU A 322 3.87 -19.59 -15.03
N VAL A 323 4.81 -19.38 -14.11
CA VAL A 323 4.55 -18.73 -12.80
C VAL A 323 4.29 -17.23 -13.00
N LEU A 324 5.04 -16.60 -13.90
CA LEU A 324 4.88 -15.18 -14.19
C LEU A 324 3.63 -14.90 -15.02
N GLU A 325 3.22 -15.82 -15.89
CA GLU A 325 1.95 -15.76 -16.61
C GLU A 325 0.77 -15.83 -15.64
N THR A 326 0.81 -16.67 -14.60
CA THR A 326 -0.24 -16.66 -13.56
C THR A 326 -0.28 -15.36 -12.75
N LEU A 327 0.85 -14.66 -12.63
CA LEU A 327 0.93 -13.33 -11.99
C LEU A 327 0.54 -12.17 -12.93
N GLU A 328 0.69 -12.35 -14.24
CA GLU A 328 0.15 -11.41 -15.25
C GLU A 328 -1.36 -11.59 -15.42
N VAL A 329 -1.86 -12.82 -15.28
CA VAL A 329 -3.28 -13.21 -15.43
C VAL A 329 -4.04 -13.14 -14.10
N SER A 330 -3.39 -12.79 -12.98
CA SER A 330 -4.12 -12.24 -11.84
C SER A 330 -4.66 -10.86 -12.23
N GLU A 331 -5.74 -10.89 -13.01
CA GLU A 331 -6.67 -9.84 -13.43
C GLU A 331 -7.36 -9.20 -12.21
N ILE A 332 -6.61 -8.95 -11.15
CA ILE A 332 -7.11 -8.12 -10.06
C ILE A 332 -7.19 -6.68 -10.62
N ALA A 333 -6.36 -6.31 -11.62
CA ALA A 333 -6.12 -4.92 -12.07
C ALA A 333 -7.25 -4.25 -12.85
N GLU A 334 -8.09 -5.02 -13.57
CA GLU A 334 -9.11 -4.45 -14.45
C GLU A 334 -10.55 -4.65 -13.95
N ASP A 335 -10.84 -5.67 -13.14
CA ASP A 335 -12.19 -5.94 -12.58
C ASP A 335 -12.18 -6.46 -11.12
N GLY A 336 -11.01 -6.62 -10.48
CA GLY A 336 -10.88 -7.17 -9.14
C GLY A 336 -11.19 -6.16 -8.04
N ALA A 337 -11.97 -6.58 -7.03
CA ALA A 337 -12.10 -5.83 -5.80
C ALA A 337 -10.71 -5.70 -5.15
N TYR A 338 -10.11 -4.52 -5.17
CA TYR A 338 -8.92 -4.23 -4.39
C TYR A 338 -9.29 -3.60 -3.08
N LEU A 339 -8.56 -3.98 -2.03
CA LEU A 339 -8.48 -3.17 -0.83
C LEU A 339 -7.63 -1.94 -1.11
N GLU A 340 -8.28 -0.81 -1.37
CA GLU A 340 -7.61 0.50 -1.38
C GLU A 340 -7.23 0.90 0.05
N ALA A 341 -6.07 0.45 0.51
CA ALA A 341 -5.46 1.00 1.70
C ALA A 341 -4.87 2.38 1.39
N GLN A 342 -5.34 3.40 2.09
CA GLN A 342 -4.84 4.78 1.98
C GLN A 342 -3.63 5.01 2.87
N SER A 343 -3.47 4.19 3.91
CA SER A 343 -2.44 4.33 4.92
C SER A 343 -2.11 2.98 5.57
N PRO A 344 -0.87 2.77 6.04
CA PRO A 344 -0.54 1.61 6.87
C PRO A 344 -1.36 1.57 8.15
N ALA A 345 -1.94 2.70 8.59
CA ALA A 345 -2.80 2.76 9.76
C ALA A 345 -4.15 2.04 9.57
N ASP A 346 -4.57 1.78 8.33
CA ASP A 346 -5.86 1.16 8.02
C ASP A 346 -5.96 -0.27 8.59
N VAL A 347 -4.83 -0.97 8.71
CA VAL A 347 -4.78 -2.30 9.37
C VAL A 347 -5.11 -2.25 10.87
N SER A 348 -5.15 -1.06 11.47
CA SER A 348 -5.60 -0.85 12.85
C SER A 348 -7.12 -0.62 12.96
N ASP A 349 -7.83 -0.46 11.85
CA ASP A 349 -9.29 -0.44 11.80
C ASP A 349 -9.83 -1.87 11.66
N TYR A 350 -10.92 -2.20 12.34
CA TYR A 350 -11.55 -3.51 12.18
C TYR A 350 -12.24 -3.66 10.83
N GLU A 351 -12.71 -2.57 10.22
CA GLU A 351 -13.42 -2.59 8.92
C GLU A 351 -12.52 -3.12 7.81
N PHE A 352 -11.24 -2.70 7.79
CA PHE A 352 -10.23 -3.25 6.88
C PHE A 352 -10.15 -4.78 6.92
N TRP A 353 -10.26 -5.40 8.10
CA TRP A 353 -10.15 -6.85 8.24
C TRP A 353 -11.39 -7.59 7.77
N LEU A 354 -12.58 -6.96 7.90
CA LEU A 354 -13.82 -7.52 7.39
C LEU A 354 -13.81 -7.51 5.86
N ASP A 355 -13.41 -6.37 5.28
CA ASP A 355 -13.27 -6.21 3.83
C ASP A 355 -12.19 -7.15 3.28
N ALA A 356 -11.06 -7.32 4.00
CA ALA A 356 -10.02 -8.29 3.63
C ALA A 356 -10.52 -9.73 3.66
N LEU A 357 -11.34 -10.08 4.65
CA LEU A 357 -11.91 -11.41 4.76
C LEU A 357 -12.89 -11.70 3.63
N GLU A 358 -13.73 -10.73 3.27
CA GLU A 358 -14.64 -10.83 2.12
C GLU A 358 -13.86 -11.01 0.82
N LEU A 359 -12.85 -10.17 0.60
CA LEU A 359 -12.01 -10.24 -0.60
C LEU A 359 -11.28 -11.58 -0.70
N ARG A 360 -10.72 -12.07 0.41
CA ARG A 360 -10.09 -13.39 0.47
C ARG A 360 -11.07 -14.53 0.13
N LYS A 361 -12.33 -14.43 0.57
CA LYS A 361 -13.37 -15.42 0.21
C LYS A 361 -13.67 -15.40 -1.30
N ALA A 362 -13.67 -14.23 -1.93
CA ALA A 362 -13.83 -14.08 -3.38
C ALA A 362 -12.66 -14.75 -4.14
N TRP A 363 -11.41 -14.43 -3.78
CA TRP A 363 -10.21 -14.98 -4.44
C TRP A 363 -10.13 -16.51 -4.39
N ARG A 364 -10.51 -17.15 -3.27
CA ARG A 364 -10.53 -18.62 -3.19
C ARG A 364 -11.60 -19.26 -4.07
N THR A 365 -12.73 -18.58 -4.21
CA THR A 365 -13.83 -19.06 -5.07
C THR A 365 -13.38 -19.03 -6.53
N GLU A 366 -12.69 -17.98 -6.95
CA GLU A 366 -12.10 -17.86 -8.30
C GLU A 366 -10.99 -18.88 -8.55
N ALA A 367 -10.15 -19.15 -7.54
CA ALA A 367 -9.10 -20.17 -7.61
C ALA A 367 -9.65 -21.62 -7.64
N GLY A 368 -10.97 -21.82 -7.50
CA GLY A 368 -11.59 -23.15 -7.46
C GLY A 368 -11.31 -23.92 -6.17
N GLU A 369 -10.83 -23.25 -5.12
CA GLU A 369 -10.63 -23.82 -3.80
C GLU A 369 -11.96 -23.82 -3.02
N THR A 370 -12.80 -24.85 -3.23
CA THR A 370 -13.95 -25.05 -2.34
C THR A 370 -13.47 -25.38 -0.93
N GLU A 371 -13.97 -24.66 0.07
CA GLU A 371 -13.77 -25.00 1.48
C GLU A 371 -14.24 -26.43 1.73
N THR A 372 -13.31 -27.39 1.76
CA THR A 372 -13.54 -28.64 2.45
C THR A 372 -13.59 -28.31 3.93
N VAL A 373 -14.79 -27.96 4.39
CA VAL A 373 -15.14 -27.96 5.80
C VAL A 373 -14.94 -29.39 6.27
N GLU A 374 -13.77 -29.69 6.82
CA GLU A 374 -13.55 -30.87 7.66
C GLU A 374 -14.35 -30.67 8.94
N GLN A 375 -15.68 -30.84 8.84
CA GLN A 375 -16.48 -31.21 10.00
C GLN A 375 -15.99 -32.59 10.42
N SER A 376 -15.16 -32.61 11.46
CA SER A 376 -14.74 -33.80 12.16
C SER A 376 -15.99 -34.50 12.72
N ALA A 377 -16.55 -35.42 11.93
CA ALA A 377 -17.53 -36.38 12.42
C ALA A 377 -16.81 -37.39 13.33
N PRO A 378 -17.44 -37.86 14.42
CA PRO A 378 -16.81 -38.80 15.33
C PRO A 378 -16.62 -40.15 14.64
N ASP A 379 -15.47 -40.78 14.88
CA ASP A 379 -15.08 -42.11 14.42
C ASP A 379 -16.21 -43.14 14.60
N GLU A 380 -16.84 -43.55 13.49
CA GLU A 380 -17.52 -44.84 13.39
C GLU A 380 -16.62 -45.80 12.60
N GLU A 381 -16.03 -46.76 13.33
CA GLU A 381 -15.36 -47.94 12.78
C GLU A 381 -16.34 -48.75 11.93
N ILE A 382 -16.08 -48.87 10.62
CA ILE A 382 -16.63 -49.94 9.77
C ILE A 382 -15.50 -50.55 8.93
N PRO A 383 -15.35 -51.89 8.92
CA PRO A 383 -14.13 -52.56 8.45
C PRO A 383 -14.04 -52.71 6.94
N GLU A 384 -12.78 -52.82 6.49
CA GLU A 384 -12.33 -53.16 5.15
C GLU A 384 -13.06 -54.39 4.56
N THR A 385 -13.67 -54.24 3.39
CA THR A 385 -13.67 -55.32 2.39
C THR A 385 -13.93 -54.82 0.98
N GLU A 386 -13.13 -55.36 0.06
CA GLU A 386 -13.34 -55.48 -1.39
C GLU A 386 -12.88 -54.35 -2.33
N ARG A 387 -11.62 -54.53 -2.72
CA ARG A 387 -11.01 -54.15 -4.01
C ARG A 387 -11.82 -54.62 -5.24
N ALA A 388 -11.79 -53.74 -6.23
CA ALA A 388 -11.58 -53.98 -7.67
C ALA A 388 -12.72 -54.53 -8.54
N LYS A 389 -13.11 -53.71 -9.54
CA LYS A 389 -13.16 -53.99 -11.00
C LYS A 389 -13.69 -52.75 -11.73
N GLU A 390 -12.86 -52.08 -12.52
CA GLU A 390 -12.73 -52.27 -13.97
C GLU A 390 -14.01 -51.97 -14.79
N SER A 391 -13.90 -50.86 -15.54
CA SER A 391 -14.02 -50.81 -17.01
C SER A 391 -15.36 -50.45 -17.69
N SER A 392 -15.18 -49.49 -18.61
CA SER A 392 -15.76 -49.37 -19.96
C SER A 392 -17.04 -48.55 -20.18
N ILE A 393 -16.82 -47.39 -20.83
CA ILE A 393 -17.33 -46.96 -22.14
C ILE A 393 -18.84 -47.13 -22.40
N ILE A 394 -19.52 -46.03 -22.76
CA ILE A 394 -20.43 -45.95 -23.92
C ILE A 394 -20.66 -44.48 -24.32
N LEU A 395 -20.47 -44.23 -25.63
CA LEU A 395 -20.89 -43.10 -26.45
C LEU A 395 -22.42 -43.08 -26.61
N SER A 396 -23.06 -41.90 -26.57
CA SER A 396 -24.32 -41.63 -27.29
C SER A 396 -24.55 -40.11 -27.29
N GLU A 397 -24.36 -39.45 -28.43
CA GLU A 397 -25.41 -39.12 -29.42
C GLU A 397 -26.36 -38.00 -28.97
N ASP A 398 -26.10 -36.85 -29.58
CA ASP A 398 -26.93 -35.66 -29.76
C ASP A 398 -28.27 -35.99 -30.47
N PRO A 399 -29.37 -35.32 -30.12
CA PRO A 399 -30.21 -34.78 -31.18
C PRO A 399 -30.77 -33.37 -30.92
N ARG A 400 -30.40 -32.48 -31.83
CA ARG A 400 -31.17 -31.36 -32.42
C ARG A 400 -32.70 -31.35 -32.21
N ARG A 401 -33.21 -30.18 -31.81
CA ARG A 401 -34.43 -29.42 -32.25
C ARG A 401 -34.72 -28.35 -31.19
N ASP A 402 -35.28 -27.16 -31.43
CA ASP A 402 -36.10 -26.59 -32.49
C ASP A 402 -35.97 -25.05 -32.45
N GLU A 403 -36.14 -24.39 -33.59
CA GLU A 403 -36.32 -22.93 -33.70
C GLU A 403 -37.79 -22.53 -33.47
N GLY A 404 -38.01 -21.38 -32.81
CA GLY A 404 -39.32 -20.72 -32.80
C GLY A 404 -39.37 -19.45 -31.91
N PRO A 405 -39.85 -18.29 -32.40
CA PRO A 405 -39.50 -16.97 -31.87
C PRO A 405 -40.56 -16.35 -30.96
N THR A 406 -40.16 -15.43 -30.07
CA THR A 406 -41.07 -14.45 -29.45
C THR A 406 -40.38 -13.11 -29.24
N ASP A 407 -40.92 -12.11 -29.94
CA ASP A 407 -40.77 -10.67 -29.69
C ASP A 407 -41.19 -10.31 -28.26
N THR A 408 -40.34 -9.54 -27.56
CA THR A 408 -40.78 -8.55 -26.57
C THR A 408 -39.71 -7.46 -26.46
N ALA A 409 -40.10 -6.23 -26.80
CA ALA A 409 -39.31 -5.03 -26.58
C ALA A 409 -39.17 -4.72 -25.08
N PRO A 410 -38.01 -4.25 -24.60
CA PRO A 410 -37.92 -3.56 -23.32
C PRO A 410 -37.87 -2.04 -23.53
N GLU A 411 -38.68 -1.33 -22.75
CA GLU A 411 -38.57 0.10 -22.50
C GLU A 411 -37.17 0.42 -21.96
N ALA A 412 -36.47 1.32 -22.64
CA ALA A 412 -35.18 1.83 -22.22
C ALA A 412 -35.34 2.78 -21.03
N THR A 413 -35.06 2.29 -19.83
CA THR A 413 -34.54 3.12 -18.75
C THR A 413 -33.01 3.03 -18.80
N ASP A 414 -32.38 3.98 -19.47
CA ASP A 414 -30.92 4.16 -19.49
C ASP A 414 -30.43 4.45 -18.06
N LEU A 415 -30.01 3.40 -17.36
CA LEU A 415 -29.12 3.52 -16.21
C LEU A 415 -27.70 3.56 -16.78
N THR A 416 -27.20 4.77 -17.03
CA THR A 416 -25.77 5.01 -17.28
C THR A 416 -24.97 4.35 -16.15
N THR A 417 -24.06 3.46 -16.47
CA THR A 417 -23.24 2.77 -15.47
C THR A 417 -22.28 3.77 -14.80
N PHE A 418 -21.75 3.42 -13.63
CA PHE A 418 -20.76 4.27 -12.94
C PHE A 418 -19.49 4.46 -13.78
N SER A 419 -19.11 3.43 -14.54
CA SER A 419 -18.00 3.47 -15.50
C SER A 419 -18.21 4.54 -16.59
N ASP A 420 -19.43 4.60 -17.17
CA ASP A 420 -19.77 5.64 -18.17
C ASP A 420 -19.67 7.06 -17.60
N ARG A 421 -19.97 7.23 -16.30
CA ARG A 421 -19.88 8.53 -15.61
C ARG A 421 -18.44 8.95 -15.33
N LEU A 422 -17.56 7.99 -15.03
CA LEU A 422 -16.13 8.25 -14.86
C LEU A 422 -15.48 8.65 -16.18
N GLY A 423 -15.74 7.92 -17.27
CA GLY A 423 -15.25 8.27 -18.61
C GLY A 423 -15.70 9.67 -19.03
N ALA A 424 -16.96 10.05 -18.74
CA ALA A 424 -17.45 11.39 -19.03
C ALA A 424 -16.80 12.50 -18.15
N ILE A 425 -16.28 12.19 -16.96
CA ILE A 425 -15.56 13.14 -16.11
C ILE A 425 -14.11 13.32 -16.61
N GLU A 426 -13.47 12.26 -17.10
CA GLU A 426 -12.15 12.33 -17.72
C GLU A 426 -12.18 13.19 -18.99
N GLU A 427 -13.17 13.00 -19.87
CA GLU A 427 -13.34 13.86 -21.05
C GLU A 427 -13.56 15.34 -20.66
N LEU A 428 -14.24 15.62 -19.54
CA LEU A 428 -14.40 16.98 -19.04
C LEU A 428 -13.09 17.57 -18.50
N ALA A 429 -12.23 16.76 -17.92
CA ALA A 429 -10.94 17.17 -17.41
C ALA A 429 -10.01 17.55 -18.56
N ASP A 430 -9.98 16.74 -19.62
CA ASP A 430 -9.23 17.03 -20.84
C ASP A 430 -9.66 18.37 -21.46
N LEU A 431 -10.98 18.63 -21.52
CA LEU A 431 -11.53 19.90 -22.01
C LEU A 431 -11.17 21.10 -21.12
N ALA A 432 -10.99 20.90 -19.81
CA ALA A 432 -10.54 21.95 -18.90
C ALA A 432 -9.05 22.24 -19.08
N ASP A 433 -8.23 21.21 -19.29
CA ASP A 433 -6.78 21.31 -19.47
C ASP A 433 -6.40 22.02 -20.78
N VAL A 434 -7.17 21.80 -21.86
CA VAL A 434 -7.01 22.57 -23.10
C VAL A 434 -7.65 23.96 -23.05
N GLY A 435 -8.20 24.37 -21.90
CA GLY A 435 -8.78 25.68 -21.67
C GLY A 435 -10.12 25.92 -22.38
N ILE A 436 -10.80 24.86 -22.83
CA ILE A 436 -12.13 24.94 -23.46
C ILE A 436 -13.21 25.14 -22.40
N LEU A 437 -13.03 24.57 -21.20
CA LEU A 437 -13.90 24.82 -20.06
C LEU A 437 -13.20 25.68 -19.01
N THR A 438 -13.91 26.65 -18.46
CA THR A 438 -13.44 27.33 -17.25
C THR A 438 -13.56 26.40 -16.04
N PRO A 439 -12.75 26.59 -14.97
CA PRO A 439 -12.82 25.75 -13.77
C PRO A 439 -14.23 25.66 -13.15
N ASN A 440 -15.02 26.74 -13.22
CA ASN A 440 -16.40 26.75 -12.72
C ASN A 440 -17.36 25.94 -13.59
N GLU A 441 -17.15 25.93 -14.91
CA GLU A 441 -17.97 25.12 -15.84
C GLU A 441 -17.66 23.63 -15.70
N PHE A 442 -16.38 23.29 -15.50
CA PHE A 442 -15.95 21.94 -15.19
C PHE A 442 -16.65 21.41 -13.93
N GLN A 443 -16.58 22.15 -12.81
CA GLN A 443 -17.22 21.74 -11.55
C GLN A 443 -18.73 21.58 -11.67
N LYS A 444 -19.39 22.48 -12.40
CA LYS A 444 -20.84 22.41 -12.64
C LYS A 444 -21.23 21.17 -13.46
N LYS A 445 -20.48 20.85 -14.51
CA LYS A 445 -20.75 19.67 -15.37
C LYS A 445 -20.41 18.36 -14.67
N LYS A 446 -19.32 18.33 -13.90
CA LYS A 446 -18.96 17.19 -13.04
C LYS A 446 -20.09 16.85 -12.06
N GLN A 447 -20.67 17.87 -11.41
CA GLN A 447 -21.82 17.65 -10.50
C GLN A 447 -23.08 17.13 -11.22
N GLN A 448 -23.32 17.55 -12.47
CA GLN A 448 -24.44 17.04 -13.27
C GLN A 448 -24.28 15.57 -13.65
N ILE A 449 -23.06 15.13 -13.96
CA ILE A 449 -22.75 13.71 -14.26
C ILE A 449 -22.89 12.85 -13.00
N LEU A 450 -22.40 13.35 -11.86
CA LEU A 450 -22.47 12.63 -10.59
C LEU A 450 -23.89 12.57 -10.01
N GLY A 451 -24.71 13.61 -10.21
CA GLY A 451 -26.05 13.73 -9.65
C GLY A 451 -27.09 12.75 -10.22
N GLY A 452 -26.84 12.17 -11.39
CA GLY A 452 -27.78 11.28 -12.08
C GLY A 452 -29.14 11.95 -12.40
N PRO A 453 -30.03 11.28 -13.14
CA PRO A 453 -31.39 11.78 -13.39
C PRO A 453 -32.25 11.61 -12.13
N GLY A 454 -32.12 12.52 -11.16
CA GLY A 454 -32.93 12.50 -9.94
C GLY A 454 -32.54 13.44 -8.80
N ALA A 455 -31.43 14.21 -8.92
CA ALA A 455 -30.98 15.17 -7.91
C ALA A 455 -31.39 16.62 -8.21
#